data_AF-A0A2V7ZCA5-F1
#
_entry.id   AF-A0A2V7ZCA5-F1
#
_cell.length_a   1.000
_cell.length_b   1.000
_cell.length_c   1.000
_cell.angle_alpha   90.00
_cell.angle_beta   90.00
_cell.angle_gamma   90.00
#
_symmetry.space_group_name_H-M   'P 1'
#
loop_
_entity.id
_entity.type
_entity.pdbx_description
1 polymer ?
#
loop_
_entity_poly.entity_id
_entity_poly.type
_entity_poly.pdbx_seq_one_letter_code
_entity_poly.pdbx_strand_id
1 'polypeptide(L)'
;MTSRDSLHRLVDDLPETEISRAERLLEVLKETAEPPRYTLENAPEDDEAETPKEAAAVAEAWRDHREGKSLTTEELKRDLGLS
;
A
#
# COMPACT_ATOMS: atom_id res chain seq x y z
N MET A 1 -25.59 4.14 -17.32
CA MET A 1 -24.75 3.33 -16.42
C MET A 1 -23.97 2.36 -17.28
N THR A 2 -22.64 2.36 -17.19
CA THR A 2 -21.80 1.34 -17.83
C THR A 2 -21.95 0.03 -17.05
N SER A 3 -22.27 -1.06 -17.75
CA SER A 3 -22.38 -2.42 -17.19
C SER A 3 -21.21 -3.29 -17.62
N ARG A 4 -20.96 -4.42 -16.94
CA ARG A 4 -19.96 -5.42 -17.37
C ARG A 4 -20.20 -5.87 -18.81
N ASP A 5 -21.46 -6.03 -19.21
CA ASP A 5 -21.84 -6.38 -20.59
C ASP A 5 -21.50 -5.29 -21.60
N SER A 6 -21.42 -4.04 -21.17
CA SER A 6 -21.01 -2.93 -22.04
C SER A 6 -19.49 -2.90 -22.22
N LEU A 7 -18.72 -3.30 -21.21
CA LEU A 7 -17.26 -3.42 -21.30
C LEU A 7 -16.84 -4.62 -22.15
N HIS A 8 -17.50 -5.78 -22.01
CA HIS A 8 -17.20 -6.93 -22.86
C HIS A 8 -17.43 -6.61 -24.33
N ARG A 9 -18.57 -5.99 -24.68
CA ARG A 9 -18.84 -5.53 -26.06
C ARG A 9 -17.77 -4.59 -26.59
N LEU A 10 -17.29 -3.66 -25.76
CA LEU A 10 -16.21 -2.75 -26.16
C LEU A 10 -14.92 -3.51 -26.46
N VAL A 11 -14.58 -4.54 -25.68
CA VAL A 11 -13.39 -5.37 -25.90
C VAL A 11 -13.57 -6.23 -27.17
N ASP A 12 -14.75 -6.80 -27.38
CA ASP A 12 -15.07 -7.62 -28.57
C ASP A 12 -15.00 -6.80 -29.87
N ASP A 13 -15.36 -5.52 -29.81
CA ASP A 13 -15.36 -4.61 -30.97
C ASP A 13 -13.97 -4.00 -31.29
N LEU A 14 -12.94 -4.27 -30.47
CA LEU A 14 -11.60 -3.73 -30.72
C LEU A 14 -10.91 -4.43 -31.90
N PRO A 15 -10.11 -3.70 -32.70
CA PRO A 15 -9.21 -4.33 -33.66
C PRO A 15 -8.24 -5.27 -32.93
N GLU A 16 -7.91 -6.42 -33.54
CA GLU A 16 -6.95 -7.39 -32.96
C GLU A 16 -5.62 -6.74 -32.57
N THR A 17 -5.18 -5.71 -33.30
CA THR A 17 -3.95 -4.96 -33.03
C THR A 17 -3.96 -4.19 -31.71
N GLU A 18 -5.13 -3.88 -31.15
CA GLU A 18 -5.27 -3.11 -29.91
C GLU A 18 -5.52 -4.00 -28.68
N ILE A 19 -5.74 -5.31 -28.85
CA ILE A 19 -6.07 -6.23 -27.74
C ILE A 19 -5.00 -6.22 -26.65
N SER A 20 -3.71 -6.34 -27.03
CA SER A 20 -2.61 -6.31 -26.07
C SER A 20 -2.50 -4.98 -25.31
N ARG A 21 -2.88 -3.87 -25.96
CA ARG A 21 -2.90 -2.55 -25.31
C ARG A 21 -4.07 -2.43 -24.34
N ALA A 22 -5.25 -2.92 -24.73
CA ALA A 22 -6.44 -2.93 -23.89
C ALA A 22 -6.25 -3.80 -22.63
N GLU A 23 -5.63 -4.98 -22.79
CA GLU A 23 -5.26 -5.87 -21.68
C GLU A 23 -4.39 -5.14 -20.65
N ARG A 24 -3.31 -4.48 -21.10
CA ARG A 24 -2.40 -3.75 -20.21
C ARG A 24 -3.09 -2.61 -19.47
N LEU A 25 -4.03 -1.92 -20.10
CA LEU A 25 -4.81 -0.85 -19.45
C LEU A 25 -5.77 -1.41 -18.39
N LEU A 26 -6.42 -2.55 -18.67
CA LEU A 26 -7.31 -3.21 -17.72
C LEU A 26 -6.54 -3.82 -16.54
N GLU A 27 -5.32 -4.31 -16.75
CA GLU A 27 -4.42 -4.75 -15.67
C GLU A 27 -4.07 -3.60 -14.72
N VAL A 28 -3.67 -2.44 -15.24
CA VAL A 28 -3.38 -1.25 -14.41
C VAL A 28 -4.62 -0.84 -13.60
N LEU A 29 -5.80 -0.87 -14.21
CA LEU A 29 -7.07 -0.61 -13.51
C LEU A 29 -7.33 -1.60 -12.37
N LYS A 30 -7.00 -2.88 -12.57
CA LYS A 30 -7.11 -3.92 -11.53
C LYS A 30 -6.10 -3.67 -10.40
N GLU A 31 -4.86 -3.35 -10.73
CA GLU A 31 -3.78 -3.11 -9.75
C GLU A 31 -4.02 -1.86 -8.89
N THR A 32 -4.63 -0.83 -9.48
CA THR A 32 -4.94 0.44 -8.80
C THR A 32 -6.27 0.43 -8.05
N ALA A 33 -7.14 -0.54 -8.35
CA ALA A 33 -8.41 -0.73 -7.62
C ALA A 33 -8.25 -1.49 -6.29
N GLU A 34 -7.17 -2.26 -6.11
CA GLU A 34 -6.74 -2.75 -4.79
C GLU A 34 -5.84 -1.69 -4.11
N PRO A 35 -5.85 -1.55 -2.77
CA PRO A 35 -4.84 -0.75 -2.07
C PRO A 35 -3.47 -1.17 -2.61
N PRO A 36 -2.53 -0.25 -2.90
CA PRO A 36 -1.57 -0.46 -3.97
C PRO A 36 -0.53 -1.51 -3.59
N ARG A 37 -0.88 -2.78 -3.75
CA ARG A 37 -0.04 -3.94 -3.42
C ARG A 37 1.23 -3.89 -4.22
N TYR A 38 1.13 -3.53 -5.49
CA TYR A 38 2.28 -3.27 -6.35
C TYR A 38 3.22 -2.19 -5.77
N THR A 39 2.68 -1.07 -5.29
CA THR A 39 3.49 0.01 -4.69
C THR A 39 4.13 -0.42 -3.38
N LEU A 40 3.46 -1.24 -2.57
CA LEU A 40 4.02 -1.78 -1.33
C LEU A 40 5.07 -2.87 -1.60
N GLU A 41 4.83 -3.75 -2.58
CA GLU A 41 5.74 -4.84 -2.97
C GLU A 41 7.00 -4.34 -3.67
N ASN A 42 6.91 -3.21 -4.37
CA ASN A 42 8.02 -2.60 -5.11
C ASN A 42 8.45 -1.26 -4.50
N ALA A 43 8.10 -0.99 -3.23
CA ALA A 43 8.59 0.17 -2.54
C ALA A 43 10.13 0.10 -2.49
N PRO A 44 10.85 1.17 -2.86
CA PRO A 44 12.30 1.19 -2.68
C PRO A 44 12.65 1.04 -1.20
N GLU A 45 13.81 0.45 -0.92
CA GLU A 45 14.37 0.46 0.43
C GLU A 45 14.58 1.91 0.88
N ASP A 46 14.26 2.20 2.15
CA ASP A 46 14.46 3.52 2.74
C ASP A 46 15.92 3.66 3.16
N ASP A 47 16.76 4.01 2.17
CA ASP A 47 18.20 4.24 2.30
C ASP A 47 18.54 5.72 2.50
N GLU A 48 17.55 6.57 2.77
CA GLU A 48 17.77 8.00 2.98
C GLU A 48 18.53 8.25 4.31
N ALA A 49 19.39 9.28 4.33
CA ALA A 49 20.08 9.64 5.56
C ALA A 49 19.08 10.18 6.59
N GLU A 50 19.17 9.69 7.83
CA GLU A 50 18.31 10.13 8.92
C GLU A 50 18.34 11.65 9.06
N THR A 51 17.16 12.26 9.10
CA THR A 51 17.03 13.69 9.33
C THR A 51 17.25 14.02 10.82
N PRO A 52 17.64 15.26 11.16
CA PRO A 52 17.80 15.66 12.57
C PRO A 52 16.53 15.49 13.41
N LYS A 53 15.35 15.58 12.78
CA LYS A 53 14.06 15.38 13.45
C LYS A 53 13.83 13.91 13.79
N GLU A 54 14.18 13.00 12.89
CA GLU A 54 14.09 11.56 13.12
C GLU A 54 15.08 11.12 14.20
N ALA A 55 16.32 11.59 14.15
CA ALA A 55 17.32 11.32 15.18
C ALA A 55 16.84 11.75 16.58
N ALA A 56 16.19 12.91 16.68
CA ALA A 56 15.62 13.39 17.92
C ALA A 56 14.45 12.50 18.41
N ALA A 57 13.57 12.06 17.50
CA ALA A 57 12.46 11.16 17.80
C ALA A 57 12.94 9.77 18.26
N VAL A 58 13.98 9.23 17.62
CA VAL A 58 14.62 7.96 18.03
C VAL A 58 15.22 8.07 19.43
N ALA A 59 15.95 9.16 19.70
CA ALA A 59 16.52 9.40 21.03
C ALA A 59 15.44 9.52 22.12
N GLU A 60 14.31 10.15 21.81
CA GLU A 60 13.13 10.22 22.67
C GLU A 60 12.52 8.83 22.91
N ALA A 61 12.29 8.03 21.88
CA ALA A 61 11.73 6.69 22.00
C ALA A 61 12.59 5.79 22.90
N TRP A 62 13.93 5.85 22.77
CA TRP A 62 14.84 5.10 23.64
C TRP A 62 14.85 5.58 25.10
N ARG A 63 14.61 6.87 25.34
CA ARG A 63 14.42 7.38 26.70
C ARG A 63 13.12 6.83 27.29
N ASP A 64 12.02 6.92 26.55
CA ASP A 64 10.71 6.46 27.01
C ASP A 64 10.70 4.95 27.27
N HIS A 65 11.36 4.16 26.43
CA HIS A 65 11.53 2.72 26.66
C HIS A 65 12.28 2.43 27.98
N ARG A 66 13.39 3.14 28.25
CA ARG A 66 14.16 2.98 29.49
C ARG A 66 13.39 3.43 30.73
N GLU A 67 12.50 4.41 30.58
CA GLU A 67 11.63 4.91 31.64
C GLU A 67 10.36 4.06 31.84
N GLY A 68 10.19 2.98 31.07
CA GLY A 68 9.04 2.08 31.18
C GLY A 68 7.74 2.68 30.62
N LYS A 69 7.83 3.68 29.73
CA LYS A 69 6.68 4.32 29.08
C LYS A 69 6.26 3.61 27.78
N SER A 70 6.80 2.42 27.49
CA SER A 70 6.43 1.60 26.33
C SER A 70 5.41 0.53 26.72
N LEU A 71 4.50 0.19 25.79
CA LEU A 71 3.61 -0.96 25.90
C LEU A 71 4.24 -2.19 25.23
N THR A 72 4.00 -3.36 25.80
CA THR A 72 4.20 -4.62 25.09
C THR A 72 3.15 -4.77 23.98
N THR A 73 3.46 -5.60 22.98
CA THR A 73 2.51 -5.91 21.90
C THR A 73 1.18 -6.45 22.42
N GLU A 74 1.19 -7.24 23.49
CA GLU A 74 -0.02 -7.82 24.07
C GLU A 74 -0.87 -6.79 24.83
N GLU A 75 -0.24 -5.86 25.55
CA GLU A 75 -0.93 -4.72 26.17
C GLU A 75 -1.58 -3.84 25.11
N LEU A 76 -0.85 -3.52 24.04
CA LEU A 76 -1.38 -2.71 22.95
C LEU A 76 -2.57 -3.39 22.24
N LYS A 77 -2.49 -4.69 21.97
CA LYS A 77 -3.62 -5.44 21.37
C LYS A 77 -4.86 -5.42 22.25
N ARG A 78 -4.69 -5.57 23.56
CA ARG A 78 -5.81 -5.51 24.52
C ARG A 78 -6.48 -4.14 24.48
N ASP A 79 -5.69 -3.07 24.51
CA ASP A 79 -6.20 -1.69 24.46
C ASP A 79 -6.93 -1.40 23.14
N LEU A 80 -6.49 -2.01 22.04
CA LEU A 80 -7.11 -1.90 20.72
C LEU A 80 -8.29 -2.87 20.49
N GLY A 81 -8.59 -3.78 21.44
CA GLY A 81 -9.65 -4.78 21.27
C GLY A 81 -9.36 -5.85 20.21
N LEU A 82 -8.07 -6.13 19.96
CA LEU A 82 -7.59 -7.10 18.98
C LEU A 82 -7.22 -8.47 19.59
N SER A 83 -7.57 -8.68 20.86
CA SER A 83 -7.31 -9.91 21.64
C SER A 83 -8.55 -10.75 21.83
#